data_AF-A0A0K1S2S8-F1
#
_entry.id   AF-A0A0K1S2S8-F1
#
_cell.length_a   1.000
_cell.length_b   1.000
_cell.length_c   1.000
_cell.angle_alpha   90.00
_cell.angle_beta   90.00
_cell.angle_gamma   90.00
#
_symmetry.space_group_name_H-M   'P 1'
#
loop_
_entity.id
_entity.type
_entity.pdbx_description
1 polymer ?
#
loop_
_entity_poly.entity_id
_entity_poly.type
_entity_poly.pdbx_seq_one_letter_code
_entity_poly.pdbx_strand_id
1 'polypeptide(L)' 'MEKELPNIRLEFLPAYSPDYNLIELVWHSAKEYIANREFENKEELEKVVNQLLNEGGLIIKWSRKIKNKGNAVNVT' A
#
# COMPACT_ATOMS: atom_id res chain seq x y z
N MET A 1 -4.75 28.56 -7.99
CA MET A 1 -5.48 28.07 -9.17
C MET A 1 -5.21 26.59 -9.28
N GLU A 2 -6.15 25.77 -8.82
CA GLU A 2 -6.12 24.34 -9.11
C GLU A 2 -6.26 24.19 -10.62
N LYS A 3 -5.34 23.44 -11.24
CA LYS A 3 -5.53 23.03 -12.63
C LYS A 3 -6.74 22.10 -12.64
N GLU A 4 -7.84 22.54 -13.22
CA GLU A 4 -8.98 21.65 -13.47
C GLU A 4 -8.48 20.49 -14.34
N LEU A 5 -8.48 19.29 -13.75
CA LEU A 5 -8.23 18.05 -14.45
C LEU A 5 -9.61 17.50 -14.83
N PRO A 6 -10.19 17.87 -16.00
CA PRO A 6 -11.60 17.62 -16.31
C PRO A 6 -11.98 16.13 -16.30
N ASN A 7 -10.98 15.25 -16.45
CA ASN A 7 -11.15 13.81 -16.49
C ASN A 7 -10.79 13.11 -15.17
N ILE A 8 -10.46 13.86 -14.10
CA ILE A 8 -10.09 13.30 -12.80
C ILE A 8 -11.13 13.76 -11.77
N ARG A 9 -11.79 12.78 -11.15
CA ARG A 9 -12.64 13.01 -9.98
C ARG A 9 -11.82 12.76 -8.73
N LEU A 10 -11.79 13.73 -7.84
CA LEU A 10 -11.16 13.59 -6.53
C LEU A 10 -12.20 13.00 -5.57
N GLU A 11 -11.81 11.93 -4.88
CA GLU A 11 -12.59 11.34 -3.80
C GLU A 11 -12.14 11.91 -2.46
N PHE A 12 -13.10 12.18 -1.58
CA PHE A 12 -12.79 12.68 -0.25
C PHE A 12 -12.11 11.58 0.58
N LEU A 13 -10.92 11.88 1.10
CA LEU A 13 -10.20 11.04 2.05
C LEU A 13 -9.99 11.84 3.35
N PRO A 14 -10.59 11.45 4.49
CA PRO A 14 -10.37 12.14 5.74
C PRO A 14 -8.90 12.08 6.17
N ALA A 15 -8.43 13.13 6.85
CA ALA A 15 -7.08 13.15 7.41
C ALA A 15 -6.83 11.96 8.35
N TYR A 16 -5.59 11.47 8.38
CA TYR A 16 -5.16 10.38 9.25
C TYR A 16 -6.01 9.10 9.15
N SER A 17 -6.62 8.86 7.99
CA SER A 17 -7.48 7.70 7.78
C SER A 17 -6.91 6.71 6.75
N PRO A 18 -5.76 6.07 7.06
CA PRO A 18 -5.13 5.11 6.17
C PRO A 18 -6.06 3.94 5.84
N ASP A 19 -6.95 3.55 6.77
CA ASP A 19 -7.87 2.42 6.57
C ASP A 19 -8.91 2.67 5.45
N TYR A 20 -9.14 3.93 5.06
CA TYR A 20 -10.00 4.27 3.92
C TYR A 20 -9.24 4.32 2.59
N ASN A 21 -7.90 4.31 2.61
CA ASN A 21 -7.09 4.33 1.41
C ASN A 21 -6.73 2.89 0.97
N LEU A 22 -7.28 2.46 -0.17
CA LEU A 22 -7.06 1.11 -0.71
C LEU A 22 -5.57 0.77 -0.94
N ILE A 23 -4.71 1.78 -1.14
CA ILE A 23 -3.28 1.55 -1.32
C ILE A 23 -2.63 0.89 -0.10
N GLU A 24 -3.16 1.09 1.10
CA GLU A 24 -2.65 0.45 2.32
C GLU A 24 -2.79 -1.07 2.26
N LEU A 25 -3.87 -1.59 1.64
CA LEU A 25 -4.05 -3.03 1.43
C LEU A 25 -3.00 -3.60 0.48
N VAL A 26 -2.72 -2.88 -0.59
CA VAL A 26 -1.72 -3.25 -1.60
C VAL A 26 -0.36 -3.33 -0.92
N TRP A 27 0.04 -2.27 -0.21
CA TRP A 27 1.33 -2.23 0.48
C TRP A 27 1.45 -3.22 1.63
N HIS A 28 0.37 -3.45 2.38
CA HIS A 28 0.37 -4.49 3.40
C HIS A 28 0.64 -5.86 2.80
N SER A 29 -0.06 -6.21 1.72
CA SER A 29 0.06 -7.50 1.05
C SER A 29 1.45 -7.69 0.41
N ALA A 30 1.96 -6.65 -0.25
CA ALA A 30 3.31 -6.68 -0.83
C ALA A 30 4.39 -6.84 0.25
N LYS A 31 4.28 -6.09 1.36
CA LYS A 31 5.22 -6.19 2.49
C LYS A 31 5.17 -7.56 3.17
N GLU A 32 3.98 -8.14 3.34
CA GLU A 32 3.81 -9.48 3.90
C GLU A 32 4.53 -10.54 3.05
N TYR A 33 4.49 -10.40 1.71
CA TYR A 33 5.20 -11.31 0.80
C TYR A 33 6.73 -11.24 0.91
N ILE A 34 7.28 -10.03 1.10
CA ILE A 34 8.74 -9.81 1.16
C ILE A 34 9.32 -9.96 2.58
N ALA A 35 8.50 -9.94 3.64
CA ALA A 35 8.95 -9.83 5.04
C ALA A 35 9.92 -10.94 5.52
N ASN A 36 9.98 -12.07 4.81
CA ASN A 36 10.85 -13.21 5.15
C ASN A 36 11.84 -13.55 4.02
N ARG A 37 12.27 -12.53 3.28
CA ARG A 37 13.23 -12.66 2.19
C ARG A 37 14.40 -11.73 2.42
N GLU A 38 15.60 -12.22 2.16
CA GLU A 38 16.80 -11.40 2.08
C GLU A 38 17.06 -11.06 0.61
N PHE A 39 17.57 -9.86 0.37
CA PHE A 39 17.94 -9.36 -0.94
C PHE A 39 19.39 -8.90 -0.85
N GLU A 40 20.23 -9.31 -1.78
CA GLU A 40 21.66 -8.97 -1.76
C GLU A 40 21.90 -7.51 -2.15
N ASN A 41 20.99 -6.95 -2.94
CA ASN A 41 21.07 -5.59 -3.48
C ASN A 41 19.67 -5.01 -3.72
N LYS A 42 19.64 -3.71 -4.07
CA LYS A 42 18.40 -2.98 -4.30
C LYS A 42 17.67 -3.47 -5.55
N GLU A 43 18.41 -3.87 -6.58
CA GLU A 43 17.89 -4.27 -7.88
C GLU A 43 17.05 -5.56 -7.76
N GLU A 44 17.45 -6.49 -6.89
CA GLU A 44 16.66 -7.69 -6.59
C GLU A 44 15.32 -7.36 -5.92
N LEU A 45 15.34 -6.46 -4.92
CA LEU A 45 14.12 -6.00 -4.28
C LEU A 45 13.20 -5.31 -5.30
N GLU A 46 13.77 -4.43 -6.14
CA GLU A 46 13.03 -3.71 -7.18
C GLU A 46 12.38 -4.67 -8.18
N LYS A 47 13.10 -5.71 -8.62
CA LYS A 47 12.57 -6.75 -9.50
C LYS A 47 11.38 -7.46 -8.88
N VAL A 48 11.47 -7.86 -7.61
CA VAL A 48 10.35 -8.51 -6.92
C VAL A 48 9.16 -7.56 -6.74
N VAL A 49 9.40 -6.30 -6.39
CA VAL A 49 8.32 -5.31 -6.25
C VAL A 49 7.62 -5.06 -7.60
N ASN A 50 8.37 -4.96 -8.70
CA ASN A 50 7.81 -4.85 -10.05
C ASN A 50 6.95 -6.06 -10.42
N GLN A 51 7.45 -7.27 -10.17
CA GLN A 51 6.70 -8.50 -10.41
C GLN A 51 5.37 -8.49 -9.64
N LEU A 52 5.39 -8.08 -8.37
CA LEU A 52 4.19 -8.04 -7.53
C LEU A 52 3.20 -6.97 -7.98
N LEU A 53 3.64 -5.74 -8.19
CA LEU A 53 2.75 -4.58 -8.35
C LEU A 53 2.40 -4.26 -9.81
N ASN A 54 3.25 -4.62 -10.75
CA ASN A 54 3.09 -4.25 -12.17
C ASN A 54 2.82 -5.46 -13.07
N GLU A 55 3.29 -6.66 -12.71
CA GLU A 55 3.14 -7.87 -13.53
C GLU A 55 2.04 -8.83 -13.04
N GLY A 56 1.23 -8.40 -12.06
CA GLY A 56 0.12 -9.19 -11.51
C GLY A 56 0.56 -10.33 -10.58
N GLY A 57 1.79 -10.30 -10.08
CA GLY A 57 2.32 -11.31 -9.15
C GLY A 57 1.71 -11.23 -7.74
N LEU A 58 0.99 -10.17 -7.39
CA LEU A 58 0.38 -9.99 -6.07
C LEU A 58 -1.09 -10.43 -6.05
N ILE A 59 -1.40 -11.43 -5.22
CA ILE A 59 -2.78 -11.83 -4.93
C ILE A 59 -3.26 -11.07 -3.69
N ILE A 60 -4.22 -10.16 -3.89
CA ILE A 60 -4.78 -9.34 -2.80
C ILE A 60 -6.03 -10.01 -2.22
N LYS A 61 -6.04 -10.22 -0.90
CA LYS A 61 -7.23 -10.66 -0.16
C LYS A 61 -8.08 -9.45 0.22
N TRP A 62 -8.98 -9.04 -0.66
CA TRP A 62 -9.82 -7.85 -0.51
C TRP A 62 -10.73 -7.84 0.73
N SER A 63 -11.09 -9.01 1.25
CA SER A 63 -11.89 -9.13 2.47
C SER A 63 -11.10 -8.92 3.78
N ARG A 64 -9.79 -8.67 3.70
CA ARG A 64 -8.92 -8.53 4.87
C ARG A 64 -9.18 -7.21 5.58
N LYS A 65 -9.54 -7.27 6.86
CA LYS A 65 -9.57 -6.10 7.74
C LYS A 65 -8.14 -5.65 8.03
N ILE A 66 -7.75 -4.49 7.56
CA ILE A 66 -6.51 -3.82 7.97
C ILE A 66 -6.80 -3.13 9.30
N LYS A 67 -5.97 -3.39 10.30
CA LYS A 67 -6.03 -2.63 11.55
C LYS A 67 -5.17 -1.39 11.38
N ASN A 68 -5.72 -0.23 11.71
CA ASN A 68 -4.95 1.00 11.84
C ASN A 68 -3.85 0.80 12.87
N LYS A 69 -2.58 0.79 12.42
CA LYS A 69 -1.44 0.68 13.34
C LYS A 69 -1.13 2.00 14.05
N GLY A 70 -1.69 3.13 13.60
CA GLY A 70 -1.52 4.44 14.23
C GLY A 70 -2.13 4.52 15.63
N ASN A 71 -3.24 3.81 15.87
CA ASN A 71 -3.89 3.77 17.19
C ASN A 71 -3.21 2.84 18.21
N ALA A 72 -2.20 2.06 17.79
CA ALA A 72 -1.51 1.12 18.68
C ALA A 72 -0.34 1.76 19.44
N VAL A 73 0.05 2.98 19.08
CA VAL A 73 1.08 3.74 19.80
C VAL A 73 0.38 4.57 20.88
N ASN A 74 0.13 3.95 22.03
CA ASN A 74 -0.11 4.74 23.25
C ASN A 74 1.21 5.46 23.57
N VAL A 75 1.34 6.70 23.10
CA VAL A 75 2.38 7.61 23.60
C VAL A 75 2.01 7.88 25.05
N THR A 76 2.71 7.22 25.97
CA THR A 76 2.64 7.45 27.42
C THR A 76 3.96 8.05 27.86
#